data_AF-K0ZR04-F1
#
_entry.id   AF-K0ZR04-F1
#
_cell.length_a   1.000
_cell.length_b   1.000
_cell.length_c   1.000
_cell.angle_alpha   90.00
_cell.angle_beta   90.00
_cell.angle_gamma   90.00
#
_symmetry.space_group_name_H-M   'P 1'
#
loop_
_entity.id
_entity.type
_entity.pdbx_description
1 polymer ?
#
loop_
_entity_poly.entity_id
_entity_poly.type
_entity_poly.pdbx_seq_one_letter_code
_entity_poly.pdbx_strand_id
1 'polypeptide(L)' 'MNLLIMGLPGAGKGTQAAKIVEQFHVAHISTGDMFRAAMANQTEMGVLA' A
#
# COMPACT_ATOMS: atom_id res chain seq x y z
N MET A 1 10.82 9.13 8.87
CA MET A 1 11.04 9.44 7.45
C MET A 1 9.70 9.40 6.75
N ASN A 2 9.35 10.46 6.00
CA ASN A 2 8.02 10.58 5.36
C ASN A 2 8.23 10.61 3.84
N LEU A 3 7.79 9.57 3.15
CA LEU A 3 8.02 9.38 1.72
C LEU A 3 6.72 9.06 0.99
N LEU A 4 6.61 9.57 -0.24
CA LEU A 4 5.55 9.21 -1.17
C LEU A 4 6.18 8.54 -2.40
N ILE A 5 5.78 7.31 -2.70
CA ILE A 5 6.25 6.56 -3.88
C ILE A 5 5.16 6.59 -4.94
N MET A 6 5.43 7.26 -6.06
CA MET A 6 4.49 7.40 -7.18
C MET A 6 5.00 6.70 -8.44
N GLY A 7 4.07 6.34 -9.33
CA GLY A 7 4.37 5.64 -10.58
C GLY A 7 3.16 4.88 -11.10
N LEU A 8 3.20 4.53 -12.39
CA LEU A 8 2.12 3.79 -13.07
C LEU A 8 1.88 2.40 -12.45
N PRO A 9 0.72 1.76 -12.70
CA PRO A 9 0.53 0.33 -12.43
C PRO A 9 1.67 -0.50 -13.05
N GLY A 10 2.20 -1.47 -12.33
CA GLY A 10 3.35 -2.28 -12.78
C GLY A 10 4.73 -1.63 -12.64
N ALA A 11 4.84 -0.34 -12.27
CA ALA A 11 6.14 0.35 -12.12
C ALA A 11 7.03 -0.12 -10.95
N GLY A 12 6.65 -1.19 -10.24
CA GLY A 12 7.47 -1.76 -9.15
C GLY A 12 7.43 -1.00 -7.82
N LYS A 13 6.45 -0.13 -7.59
CA LYS A 13 6.32 0.66 -6.34
C LYS A 13 6.37 -0.19 -5.08
N GLY A 14 5.59 -1.29 -5.04
CA GLY A 14 5.55 -2.20 -3.88
C GLY A 14 6.89 -2.89 -3.65
N THR A 15 7.58 -3.30 -4.72
CA THR A 15 8.92 -3.90 -4.65
C THR A 15 9.94 -2.95 -4.02
N GLN A 16 9.90 -1.66 -4.38
CA GLN A 16 10.80 -0.66 -3.81
C GLN A 16 10.40 -0.29 -2.37
N ALA A 17 9.10 -0.18 -2.10
CA ALA A 17 8.60 0.08 -0.75
C ALA A 17 9.06 -1.01 0.24
N ALA A 18 9.01 -2.29 -0.14
CA ALA A 18 9.48 -3.40 0.68
C ALA A 18 10.95 -3.27 1.08
N LYS A 19 11.83 -2.90 0.13
CA LYS A 19 13.26 -2.67 0.41
C LYS A 19 13.48 -1.49 1.37
N ILE A 20 12.71 -0.41 1.22
CA ILE A 20 12.79 0.76 2.11
C ILE A 20 12.36 0.39 3.53
N VAL A 21 11.28 -0.40 3.68
CA VAL A 21 10.81 -0.88 4.98
C VAL A 21 11.88 -1.74 5.66
N GLU A 22 12.47 -2.68 4.92
CA GLU A 22 13.53 -3.57 5.43
C GLU A 22 14.76 -2.78 5.89
N GLN A 23 15.21 -1.82 5.08
CA GLN A 23 16.42 -1.06 5.38
C GLN A 23 16.22 -0.03 6.50
N PHE A 24 15.10 0.69 6.49
CA PHE A 24 14.87 1.85 7.36
C PHE A 24 13.90 1.59 8.50
N HIS A 25 13.32 0.38 8.58
CA HIS A 25 12.39 -0.04 9.64
C HIS A 25 11.20 0.92 9.80
N VAL A 26 10.67 1.41 8.68
CA VAL A 26 9.54 2.34 8.63
C VAL A 26 8.24 1.64 8.28
N ALA A 27 7.10 2.19 8.71
CA ALA A 27 5.80 1.67 8.34
C ALA A 27 5.52 1.86 6.84
N HIS A 28 4.91 0.83 6.22
CA HIS A 28 4.41 0.89 4.85
C HIS A 28 2.90 1.13 4.85
N ILE A 29 2.46 2.17 4.16
CA ILE A 29 1.04 2.50 3.98
C ILE A 29 0.74 2.45 2.49
N SER A 30 -0.16 1.57 2.09
CA SER A 30 -0.53 1.30 0.71
C SER A 30 -2.05 1.34 0.58
N THR A 31 -2.57 2.35 -0.13
CA THR A 31 -4.01 2.48 -0.37
C THR A 31 -4.59 1.25 -1.08
N GLY A 32 -3.83 0.66 -2.01
CA GLY A 32 -4.25 -0.56 -2.70
C GLY A 32 -4.41 -1.76 -1.75
N ASP A 33 -3.52 -1.91 -0.77
CA ASP A 33 -3.64 -2.98 0.23
C ASP A 33 -4.79 -2.71 1.21
N MET A 34 -4.96 -1.45 1.62
CA MET A 34 -6.07 -1.04 2.48
C MET A 34 -7.42 -1.30 1.81
N PHE A 35 -7.59 -0.94 0.54
CA PHE A 35 -8.83 -1.22 -0.20
C PHE A 35 -9.07 -2.72 -0.38
N ARG A 36 -8.03 -3.50 -0.72
CA ARG A 36 -8.16 -4.97 -0.82
C ARG A 36 -8.60 -5.59 0.50
N ALA A 37 -8.01 -5.16 1.61
CA ALA A 37 -8.40 -5.61 2.94
C ALA A 37 -9.84 -5.18 3.31
N ALA A 38 -10.22 -3.94 2.99
CA ALA A 38 -11.56 -3.43 3.23
C ALA A 38 -12.63 -4.23 2.48
N MET A 39 -12.39 -4.57 1.20
CA MET A 39 -13.26 -5.43 0.39
C MET A 39 -13.33 -6.85 0.95
N ALA A 40 -12.18 -7.47 1.26
CA ALA A 40 -12.12 -8.83 1.80
C ALA A 40 -12.87 -8.97 3.14
N ASN A 41 -12.84 -7.92 3.96
CA ASN A 41 -13.50 -7.88 5.26
C ASN A 41 -14.95 -7.35 5.20
N GLN A 42 -15.48 -7.06 4.01
CA GLN A 42 -16.84 -6.54 3.81
C GLN A 42 -17.17 -5.34 4.72
N THR A 43 -16.16 -4.49 4.95
CA THR A 43 -16.37 -3.23 5.69
C THR A 43 -17.30 -2.32 4.88
N GLU A 44 -17.93 -1.33 5.53
CA GLU A 44 -18.78 -0.35 4.84
C GLU A 44 -18.07 0.27 3.62
N MET A 45 -16.81 0.68 3.78
CA MET A 45 -15.98 1.17 2.67
C MET A 45 -15.77 0.13 1.57
N GLY A 46 -15.54 -1.13 1.94
CA GLY A 46 -15.27 -2.22 0.99
C GLY A 46 -16.48 -2.65 0.17
N VAL A 47 -17.70 -2.40 0.66
CA VAL A 47 -18.95 -2.70 -0.06
C VAL A 47 -19.34 -1.54 -1.00
N LEU A 48 -18.91 -0.32 -0.71
CA LEU A 48 -19.16 0.86 -1.56
C LEU A 48 -18.28 0.91 -2.82
N ALA A 49 -17.15 0.18 -2.81
CA ALA A 49 -16.17 0.13 -3.89
C ALA A 49 -16.52 -0.93 -4.94
#